data_AF-A0A060BZ60-F1
#
_entry.id   AF-A0A060BZ60-F1
#
_cell.length_a   1.000
_cell.length_b   1.000
_cell.length_c   1.000
_cell.angle_alpha   90.00
_cell.angle_beta   90.00
_cell.angle_gamma   90.00
#
_symmetry.space_group_name_H-M   'P 1'
#
loop_
_entity.id
_entity.type
_entity.pdbx_description
1 polymer ?
#
loop_
_entity_poly.entity_id
_entity_poly.type
_entity_poly.pdbx_seq_one_letter_code
_entity_poly.pdbx_strand_id
1 'polypeptide(L)' 'MFIEQPPEFVRKLYPAAIWRMNPKEKAVYLTFDDGPIPEVTPWVLDLLDKHEIKATFFMVGDNIRKH' A
#
# COMPACT_ATOMS: atom_id res chain seq x y z
N MET A 1 -9.07 9.52 -14.00
CA MET A 1 -8.81 9.23 -12.57
C MET A 1 -8.48 10.55 -11.90
N PHE A 2 -9.45 11.15 -11.19
CA PHE A 2 -9.12 12.23 -10.25
C PHE A 2 -8.36 11.56 -9.11
N ILE A 3 -7.09 11.93 -8.93
CA ILE A 3 -6.37 11.54 -7.73
C ILE A 3 -6.87 12.48 -6.64
N GLU A 4 -7.93 12.06 -5.96
CA GLU A 4 -8.49 12.80 -4.82
C GLU A 4 -7.42 12.97 -3.76
N GLN A 5 -7.19 14.21 -3.36
CA GLN A 5 -6.15 14.56 -2.41
C GLN A 5 -6.77 15.10 -1.13
N PRO A 6 -6.37 14.57 0.04
CA PRO A 6 -6.77 15.15 1.31
C PRO A 6 -6.42 16.65 1.34
N PRO A 7 -7.34 17.52 1.79
CA PRO A 7 -7.08 18.96 1.89
C PRO A 7 -5.80 19.26 2.68
N GLU A 8 -5.10 20.34 2.34
CA GLU A 8 -3.81 20.67 2.97
C GLU A 8 -3.89 20.83 4.49
N PHE A 9 -5.01 21.35 5.00
CA PHE A 9 -5.19 21.50 6.44
C PHE A 9 -5.21 20.14 7.16
N VAL A 10 -5.76 19.10 6.55
CA VAL A 10 -5.76 17.73 7.10
C VAL A 10 -4.33 17.21 7.18
N ARG A 11 -3.51 17.48 6.15
CA ARG A 11 -2.10 17.06 6.15
C ARG A 11 -1.30 17.73 7.26
N LYS A 12 -1.59 19.01 7.54
CA LYS A 12 -0.95 19.76 8.63
C LYS A 12 -1.27 19.19 10.02
N LEU A 13 -2.41 18.53 10.19
CA LEU A 13 -2.77 17.87 11.45
C LEU A 13 -1.97 16.58 11.70
N TYR A 14 -1.45 15.93 10.66
CA TYR A 14 -0.64 14.71 10.78
C TYR A 14 0.70 14.87 10.06
N PRO A 15 1.63 15.68 10.64
CA PRO A 15 2.92 15.97 10.00
C PRO A 15 3.84 14.76 9.92
N ALA A 16 3.62 13.74 10.74
CA ALA A 16 4.37 12.48 10.70
C ALA A 16 3.87 11.50 9.61
N ALA A 17 2.69 11.75 9.02
CA ALA A 17 2.15 10.88 7.98
C ALA A 17 2.83 11.14 6.63
N ILE A 18 3.08 10.07 5.88
CA ILE A 18 3.59 10.14 4.52
C ILE A 18 2.39 10.30 3.57
N TRP A 19 2.16 11.52 3.12
CA TRP A 19 1.04 11.83 2.22
C TRP A 19 1.37 11.66 0.74
N ARG A 20 2.63 11.87 0.36
CA ARG A 20 3.13 11.78 -1.02
C ARG A 20 4.59 11.38 -1.03
N MET A 21 4.94 10.51 -1.99
CA MET A 21 6.33 10.23 -2.34
C MET A 21 6.91 11.35 -3.23
N ASN A 22 8.22 11.32 -3.45
CA ASN A 22 8.93 12.31 -4.24
C ASN A 22 8.35 12.39 -5.67
N PRO A 23 7.76 13.52 -6.11
CA PRO A 23 7.14 13.62 -7.43
C PRO A 23 8.15 13.65 -8.58
N LYS A 24 9.45 13.85 -8.30
CA LYS A 24 10.52 13.83 -9.31
C LYS A 24 11.02 12.42 -9.59
N GLU A 25 10.70 11.47 -8.73
CA GLU A 25 11.06 10.08 -8.90
C GLU A 25 10.07 9.41 -9.86
N LYS A 26 10.58 8.71 -10.87
CA LYS A 26 9.76 7.94 -11.82
C LYS A 26 9.45 6.56 -11.24
N ALA A 27 8.72 6.53 -10.13
CA ALA A 27 8.37 5.31 -9.42
C ALA A 27 6.85 5.22 -9.19
N VAL A 28 6.35 3.98 -9.11
CA VAL A 28 5.01 3.65 -8.61
C VAL A 28 5.20 2.82 -7.36
N TYR A 29 4.48 3.18 -6.30
CA TYR A 29 4.54 2.52 -5.00
C TYR A 29 3.27 1.69 -4.81
N LEU A 30 3.42 0.37 -4.79
CA LEU A 30 2.31 -0.55 -4.61
C LEU A 30 2.09 -0.83 -3.12
N THR A 31 0.85 -0.62 -2.67
CA THR A 31 0.40 -0.95 -1.32
C THR A 31 -0.88 -1.77 -1.37
N PHE A 32 -1.01 -2.74 -0.47
CA PHE A 32 -2.19 -3.61 -0.36
C PHE A 32 -2.70 -3.58 1.08
N ASP A 33 -3.98 -3.26 1.26
CA ASP A 33 -4.63 -3.21 2.56
C ASP A 33 -5.42 -4.50 2.84
N ASP A 34 -5.81 -4.70 4.10
CA ASP A 34 -6.71 -5.76 4.57
C ASP A 34 -6.21 -7.22 4.47
N GLY A 35 -4.96 -7.44 4.10
CA GLY A 35 -4.37 -8.79 4.00
C GLY A 35 -4.18 -9.50 5.36
N PRO A 36 -3.87 -10.82 5.36
CA PRO A 36 -3.84 -11.71 4.20
C PRO A 36 -5.26 -12.12 3.77
N ILE A 37 -5.49 -12.17 2.47
CA ILE A 37 -6.71 -12.74 1.88
C ILE A 37 -6.31 -14.09 1.27
N PRO A 38 -6.94 -15.20 1.70
CA PRO A 38 -6.68 -16.53 1.14
C PRO A 38 -6.76 -16.52 -0.38
N GLU A 39 -5.88 -17.28 -1.03
CA GLU A 39 -5.72 -17.40 -2.48
C GLU A 39 -5.21 -16.12 -3.18
N VAL A 40 -5.74 -14.94 -2.84
CA VAL A 40 -5.38 -13.67 -3.45
C VAL A 40 -3.98 -13.21 -3.04
N THR A 41 -3.67 -13.17 -1.73
CA THR A 41 -2.36 -12.72 -1.27
C THR A 41 -1.22 -13.59 -1.82
N PRO A 42 -1.29 -14.93 -1.81
CA PRO A 42 -0.30 -15.77 -2.46
C PRO A 42 -0.14 -15.48 -3.96
N TRP A 43 -1.25 -15.36 -4.70
CA TRP A 43 -1.20 -15.04 -6.13
C TRP A 43 -0.54 -13.68 -6.43
N VAL A 44 -0.82 -12.65 -5.61
CA VAL A 44 -0.17 -11.34 -5.73
C VAL A 44 1.33 -11.46 -5.44
N LEU A 45 1.72 -12.21 -4.41
CA LEU A 45 3.13 -12.42 -4.05
C LEU A 45 3.89 -13.13 -5.18
N ASP A 46 3.33 -14.18 -5.78
CA ASP A 46 3.93 -14.88 -6.92
C ASP A 46 4.14 -13.95 -8.13
N LEU A 47 3.19 -13.06 -8.39
CA LEU A 47 3.29 -12.09 -9.49
C LEU A 47 4.36 -11.03 -9.21
N LEU A 48 4.41 -10.52 -7.98
CA LEU A 48 5.44 -9.56 -7.56
C LEU A 48 6.84 -10.17 -7.65
N ASP A 49 7.01 -11.40 -7.17
CA ASP A 49 8.29 -12.13 -7.21
C ASP A 49 8.74 -12.39 -8.65
N LYS A 50 7.83 -12.86 -9.51
CA LYS A 50 8.09 -13.06 -10.94
C LYS A 50 8.62 -11.81 -11.66
N HIS A 51 8.19 -10.63 -11.22
CA HIS A 51 8.61 -9.36 -11.79
C HIS A 51 9.71 -8.65 -10.97
N GLU A 52 10.21 -9.28 -9.91
CA GLU A 52 11.20 -8.73 -8.98
C GLU A 52 10.76 -7.38 -8.36
N ILE A 53 9.46 -7.22 -8.13
CA ILE A 53 8.85 -6.00 -7.59
C ILE A 53 8.62 -6.14 -6.09
N LYS A 54 8.97 -5.09 -5.33
CA LYS A 54 8.63 -4.99 -3.91
C LYS A 54 7.35 -4.18 -3.72
N ALA A 55 6.55 -4.57 -2.74
CA ALA A 55 5.33 -3.88 -2.35
C ALA A 55 5.19 -3.85 -0.81
N THR A 56 4.30 -2.99 -0.31
CA THR A 56 3.97 -2.92 1.12
C THR A 56 2.59 -3.54 1.37
N PHE A 57 2.47 -4.38 2.38
CA PHE A 57 1.20 -5.00 2.78
C PHE A 57 0.80 -4.51 4.18
N PHE A 58 -0.34 -3.82 4.27
CA PHE A 58 -0.94 -3.38 5.52
C PHE A 58 -1.93 -4.45 5.98
N MET A 59 -1.46 -5.30 6.88
CA MET A 59 -2.18 -6.52 7.28
C MET A 59 -3.12 -6.25 8.45
N VAL A 60 -4.28 -6.90 8.44
CA VAL A 60 -5.24 -6.88 9.54
C VAL A 60 -4.95 -8.04 10.48
N GLY A 61 -4.71 -7.73 11.76
CA GLY A 61 -4.33 -8.73 12.76
C GLY A 61 -5.30 -9.91 12.88
N ASP A 62 -6.60 -9.67 12.72
CA ASP A 62 -7.60 -10.76 12.75
C ASP A 62 -7.50 -11.69 11.54
N ASN A 63 -7.11 -11.19 10.37
CA ASN A 63 -6.91 -12.02 9.18
C ASN A 63 -5.63 -12.87 9.34
N ILE A 64 -4.59 -12.32 9.98
CA ILE A 64 -3.38 -13.08 10.34
C ILE A 64 -3.69 -14.20 11.33
N ARG A 65 -4.62 -14.02 12.27
CA ARG A 65 -4.92 -15.09 13.26
C ARG A 65 -5.72 -16.25 12.67
N LYS A 66 -6.45 -16.01 11.59
CA LYS A 66 -7.29 -17.02 10.93
C LYS A 66 -6.51 -17.90 9.97
N HIS A 67 -5.31 -17.49 9.57
CA HIS A 67 -4.49 -18.11 8.52
C HIS A 67 -3.05 -18.23 8.99
#